data_AF-A0AAV5BJF2-F1
#
_entry.id   AF-A0AAV5BJF2-F1
#
_cell.length_a   1.000
_cell.length_b   1.000
_cell.length_c   1.000
_cell.angle_alpha   90.00
_cell.angle_beta   90.00
_cell.angle_gamma   90.00
#
_symmetry.space_group_name_H-M   'P 1'
#
loop_
_entity.id
_entity.type
_entity.pdbx_description
1 polymer ?
#
loop_
_entity_poly.entity_id
_entity_poly.type
_entity_poly.pdbx_seq_one_letter_code
_entity_poly.pdbx_strand_id
1 'polypeptide(L)'
;MGSNVKCISDAGFFINVKDVAGEGYIAAFFNNVVTTHGSAKNLPSSCTSMLPPGMNYAVSLQCFFPQNEVKQIQTPLFILNAAYDSWQVRNILIPGVADRHGKWHSCKHDIGQCSAEQLQILQGW
;
A
#
# COMPACT_ATOMS: atom_id res chain seq x y z
N MET A 1 22.12 28.43 -12.59
CA MET A 1 22.60 27.14 -12.04
C MET A 1 21.44 26.48 -11.34
N GLY A 2 21.13 25.23 -11.66
CA GLY A 2 20.03 24.48 -11.04
C GLY A 2 20.55 23.33 -10.19
N SER A 3 19.75 22.90 -9.21
CA SER A 3 20.04 21.70 -8.42
C SER A 3 19.50 20.46 -9.13
N ASN A 4 20.25 19.36 -9.10
CA ASN A 4 19.77 18.05 -9.55
C ASN A 4 19.15 17.31 -8.34
N VAL A 5 17.87 16.95 -8.44
CA VAL A 5 17.12 16.30 -7.36
C VAL A 5 16.90 14.83 -7.71
N LYS A 6 17.02 13.95 -6.71
CA LYS A 6 16.69 12.53 -6.79
C LYS A 6 15.89 12.14 -5.54
N CYS A 7 15.03 11.14 -5.67
CA CYS A 7 14.18 10.66 -4.58
C CYS A 7 14.56 9.23 -4.19
N ILE A 8 14.45 8.93 -2.91
CA ILE A 8 14.46 7.56 -2.36
C ILE A 8 13.20 7.35 -1.54
N SER A 9 12.54 6.22 -1.77
CA SER A 9 11.48 5.71 -0.90
C SER A 9 11.99 4.43 -0.26
N ASP A 10 12.07 4.43 1.07
CA ASP A 10 12.47 3.27 1.87
C ASP A 10 11.25 2.80 2.68
N ALA A 11 10.82 1.55 2.45
CA ALA A 11 9.63 0.95 3.05
C ALA A 11 8.32 1.73 2.81
N GLY A 12 8.26 2.54 1.74
CA GLY A 12 7.11 3.38 1.41
C GLY A 12 6.18 2.80 0.35
N PHE A 13 6.43 1.59 -0.16
CA PHE A 13 5.65 0.99 -1.24
C PHE A 13 4.63 -0.03 -0.73
N PHE A 14 3.43 0.45 -0.35
CA PHE A 14 2.31 -0.40 0.06
C PHE A 14 1.36 -0.71 -1.11
N ILE A 15 0.86 -1.94 -1.16
CA ILE A 15 -0.02 -2.40 -2.25
C ILE A 15 -1.49 -2.38 -1.83
N ASN A 16 -2.37 -2.04 -2.77
CA ASN A 16 -3.82 -2.10 -2.56
C ASN A 16 -4.36 -3.47 -2.99
N VAL A 17 -4.31 -4.45 -2.10
CA VAL A 17 -4.79 -5.82 -2.35
C VAL A 17 -5.77 -6.27 -1.27
N LYS A 18 -6.45 -7.38 -1.54
CA LYS A 18 -7.29 -8.05 -0.55
C LYS A 18 -6.43 -8.78 0.48
N ASP A 19 -6.89 -8.80 1.73
CA ASP A 19 -6.26 -9.55 2.82
C ASP A 19 -6.47 -11.07 2.68
N VAL A 20 -5.90 -11.85 3.61
CA VAL A 20 -6.06 -13.32 3.65
C VAL A 20 -7.50 -13.80 3.81
N ALA A 21 -8.44 -12.93 4.20
CA ALA A 21 -9.87 -13.23 4.28
C ALA A 21 -10.62 -12.84 2.99
N GLY A 22 -9.93 -12.24 2.00
CA GLY A 22 -10.51 -11.80 0.73
C GLY A 22 -11.13 -10.41 0.77
N GLU A 23 -10.90 -9.64 1.84
CA GLU A 23 -11.50 -8.32 2.07
C GLU A 23 -10.57 -7.17 1.67
N GLY A 24 -11.15 -6.10 1.11
CA GLY A 24 -10.43 -4.89 0.69
C GLY A 24 -10.09 -3.95 1.85
N TYR A 25 -9.61 -4.49 2.98
CA TYR A 25 -9.41 -3.74 4.24
C TYR A 25 -8.54 -2.49 4.05
N ILE A 26 -7.43 -2.60 3.34
CA ILE A 26 -6.46 -1.52 3.23
C ILE A 26 -6.96 -0.33 2.42
N ALA A 27 -7.80 -0.56 1.42
CA ALA A 27 -8.46 0.51 0.67
C ALA A 27 -9.34 1.34 1.60
N ALA A 28 -10.16 0.68 2.44
CA ALA A 28 -11.01 1.36 3.41
C ALA A 28 -10.18 2.08 4.47
N PHE A 29 -9.11 1.46 4.96
CA PHE A 29 -8.19 2.06 5.94
C PHE A 29 -7.57 3.37 5.41
N PHE A 30 -6.94 3.33 4.22
CA PHE A 30 -6.34 4.54 3.66
C PHE A 30 -7.38 5.57 3.19
N ASN A 31 -8.60 5.16 2.83
CA ASN A 31 -9.68 6.10 2.59
C ASN A 31 -10.00 6.92 3.84
N ASN A 32 -10.05 6.27 5.00
CA ASN A 32 -10.23 6.97 6.27
C ASN A 32 -9.06 7.89 6.56
N VAL A 33 -7.81 7.47 6.35
CA VAL A 33 -6.62 8.33 6.51
C VAL A 33 -6.71 9.58 5.62
N VAL A 34 -6.96 9.42 4.32
CA VAL A 34 -7.08 10.52 3.36
C VAL A 34 -8.20 11.48 3.76
N THR A 35 -9.35 10.94 4.18
CA THR A 35 -10.52 11.73 4.60
C THR A 35 -10.24 12.49 5.89
N THR A 36 -9.74 11.81 6.92
CA THR A 36 -9.45 12.40 8.24
C THR A 36 -8.40 13.51 8.14
N HIS A 37 -7.35 13.33 7.33
CA HIS A 37 -6.28 14.31 7.22
C HIS A 37 -6.48 15.33 6.09
N GLY A 38 -7.49 15.15 5.24
CA GLY A 38 -7.68 15.97 4.04
C GLY A 38 -6.48 15.93 3.10
N SER A 39 -5.73 14.82 3.08
CA SER A 39 -4.44 14.71 2.38
C SER A 39 -4.56 14.66 0.86
N ALA A 40 -5.76 14.45 0.33
CA ALA A 40 -6.03 14.44 -1.11
C ALA A 40 -5.50 15.70 -1.83
N LYS A 41 -5.53 16.86 -1.16
CA LYS A 41 -5.04 18.14 -1.70
C LYS A 41 -3.53 18.19 -1.96
N ASN A 42 -2.76 17.28 -1.37
CA ASN A 42 -1.31 17.21 -1.51
C ASN A 42 -0.87 16.18 -2.56
N LEU A 43 -1.82 15.44 -3.15
CA LEU A 43 -1.50 14.44 -4.16
C LEU A 43 -1.21 15.11 -5.52
N PRO A 44 -0.33 14.51 -6.34
CA PRO A 44 -0.01 15.07 -7.65
C PRO A 44 -1.25 15.19 -8.54
N SER A 45 -1.45 16.39 -9.12
CA SER A 45 -2.56 16.65 -10.03
C SER A 45 -2.54 15.71 -11.24
N SER A 46 -1.34 15.38 -11.73
CA SER A 46 -1.11 14.39 -12.79
C SER A 46 -1.70 13.01 -12.49
N CYS A 47 -1.77 12.62 -11.22
CA CYS A 47 -2.44 11.39 -10.81
C CYS A 47 -3.94 11.63 -10.59
N THR A 48 -4.33 12.67 -9.86
CA THR A 48 -5.74 12.87 -9.47
C THR A 48 -6.66 13.25 -10.63
N SER A 49 -6.11 13.79 -11.72
CA SER A 49 -6.85 14.23 -12.91
C SER A 49 -7.11 13.11 -13.93
N MET A 50 -6.79 11.85 -13.61
CA MET A 50 -6.99 10.71 -14.51
C MET A 50 -8.46 10.26 -14.69
N LEU A 51 -9.44 10.95 -14.09
CA LEU A 51 -10.86 10.53 -14.12
C LEU A 51 -11.82 11.43 -14.89
N PRO A 52 -12.96 10.86 -15.33
CA PRO A 52 -14.18 11.60 -15.66
C PRO A 52 -14.75 12.38 -14.45
N PRO A 53 -15.48 13.49 -14.69
CA PRO A 53 -16.11 14.28 -13.63
C PRO A 53 -17.03 13.45 -12.73
N GLY A 54 -16.93 13.62 -11.40
CA GLY A 54 -17.84 13.02 -10.42
C GLY A 54 -17.28 11.83 -9.62
N MET A 55 -16.04 11.40 -9.89
CA MET A 55 -15.42 10.23 -9.26
C MET A 55 -14.11 10.58 -8.50
N ASN A 56 -13.91 11.87 -8.20
CA ASN A 56 -12.68 12.46 -7.63
C ASN A 56 -12.21 11.81 -6.30
N TYR A 57 -13.14 11.34 -5.46
CA TYR A 57 -12.81 10.71 -4.18
C TYR A 57 -12.17 9.33 -4.36
N ALA A 58 -12.68 8.52 -5.29
CA ALA A 58 -12.15 7.19 -5.57
C ALA A 58 -10.74 7.24 -6.19
N VAL A 59 -10.38 8.32 -6.89
CA VAL A 59 -9.02 8.49 -7.42
C VAL A 59 -8.06 9.20 -6.51
N SER A 60 -8.53 10.08 -5.63
CA SER A 60 -7.68 10.58 -4.53
C SER A 60 -7.18 9.43 -3.67
N LEU A 61 -8.03 8.42 -3.41
CA LEU A 61 -7.61 7.20 -2.74
C LEU A 61 -6.61 6.39 -3.57
N GLN A 62 -6.86 6.19 -4.87
CA GLN A 62 -5.95 5.41 -5.73
C GLN A 62 -4.56 6.07 -5.82
N CYS A 63 -4.50 7.39 -5.89
CA CYS A 63 -3.25 8.15 -5.93
C CYS A 63 -2.52 8.20 -4.59
N PHE A 64 -3.18 7.83 -3.49
CA PHE A 64 -2.51 7.61 -2.20
C PHE A 64 -1.73 6.31 -2.16
N PHE A 65 -2.02 5.38 -3.09
CA PHE A 65 -1.26 4.15 -3.23
C PHE A 65 -0.11 4.31 -4.25
N PRO A 66 1.13 3.98 -3.85
CA PRO A 66 2.33 4.14 -4.68
C PRO A 66 2.21 3.54 -6.08
N GLN A 67 1.50 2.41 -6.29
CA GLN A 67 1.39 1.79 -7.62
C GLN A 67 0.79 2.69 -8.71
N ASN A 68 0.05 3.75 -8.32
CA ASN A 68 -0.53 4.72 -9.24
C ASN A 68 0.27 6.01 -9.30
N GLU A 69 0.78 6.48 -8.16
CA GLU A 69 1.52 7.74 -8.06
C GLU A 69 2.89 7.67 -8.72
N VAL A 70 3.65 6.58 -8.52
CA VAL A 70 5.05 6.49 -8.97
C VAL A 70 5.21 6.66 -10.49
N LYS A 71 4.17 6.29 -11.25
CA LYS A 71 4.13 6.44 -12.72
C LYS A 71 4.14 7.90 -13.17
N GLN A 72 3.77 8.82 -12.30
CA GLN A 72 3.71 10.26 -12.56
C GLN A 72 4.95 11.03 -12.10
N ILE A 73 5.82 10.40 -11.31
CA ILE A 73 7.02 11.05 -10.75
C ILE A 73 8.07 11.18 -11.87
N GLN A 74 8.45 12.42 -12.17
CA GLN A 74 9.49 12.71 -13.17
C GLN A 74 10.90 12.69 -12.58
N THR A 75 11.02 12.99 -11.27
CA THR A 75 12.28 12.94 -10.55
C THR A 75 12.78 11.50 -10.47
N PRO A 76 14.04 11.19 -10.81
CA PRO A 76 14.57 9.83 -10.65
C PRO A 76 14.34 9.30 -9.23
N LEU A 77 13.60 8.19 -9.15
CA LEU A 77 13.17 7.57 -7.92
C LEU A 77 13.82 6.19 -7.76
N PHE A 78 14.46 5.96 -6.63
CA PHE A 78 14.86 4.63 -6.19
C PHE A 78 13.89 4.13 -5.13
N ILE A 79 13.34 2.93 -5.32
CA ILE A 79 12.42 2.29 -4.37
C ILE A 79 13.17 1.14 -3.71
N LEU A 80 13.36 1.26 -2.40
CA LEU A 80 13.86 0.19 -1.54
C LEU A 80 12.69 -0.33 -0.71
N ASN A 81 12.30 -1.58 -0.95
CA ASN A 81 11.22 -2.20 -0.18
C ASN A 81 11.56 -3.66 0.06
N ALA A 82 11.26 -4.16 1.26
CA ALA A 82 11.40 -5.59 1.52
C ALA A 82 10.36 -6.37 0.71
N ALA A 83 10.74 -7.57 0.24
CA ALA A 83 9.82 -8.47 -0.45
C ALA A 83 8.61 -8.81 0.44
N TYR A 84 8.86 -8.97 1.73
CA TYR A 84 7.83 -9.11 2.74
C TYR A 84 7.98 -8.02 3.80
N ASP A 85 7.50 -6.83 3.48
CA ASP A 85 7.49 -5.74 4.44
C ASP A 85 6.68 -6.12 5.69
N SER A 86 7.30 -6.02 6.87
CA SER A 86 6.70 -6.48 8.12
C SER A 86 5.43 -5.70 8.49
N TRP A 87 5.33 -4.42 8.10
CA TRP A 87 4.16 -3.62 8.36
C TRP A 87 3.02 -4.00 7.42
N GLN A 88 3.32 -4.18 6.12
CA GLN A 88 2.37 -4.67 5.12
C GLN A 88 1.81 -6.03 5.51
N VAL A 89 2.66 -7.00 5.87
CA VAL A 89 2.20 -8.34 6.27
C VAL A 89 1.26 -8.27 7.48
N ARG A 90 1.62 -7.49 8.51
CA ARG A 90 0.86 -7.43 9.78
C ARG A 90 -0.43 -6.62 9.71
N ASN A 91 -0.48 -5.57 8.88
CA ASN A 91 -1.57 -4.59 8.90
C ASN A 91 -2.41 -4.56 7.62
N ILE A 92 -1.88 -5.07 6.51
CA ILE A 92 -2.55 -5.08 5.21
C ILE A 92 -2.99 -6.49 4.86
N LEU A 93 -2.03 -7.42 4.79
CA LEU A 93 -2.28 -8.78 4.31
C LEU A 93 -2.96 -9.64 5.37
N ILE A 94 -2.56 -9.46 6.64
CA ILE A 94 -3.03 -10.28 7.77
C ILE A 94 -3.42 -9.38 8.96
N PRO A 95 -4.36 -8.43 8.78
CA PRO A 95 -4.84 -7.62 9.88
C PRO A 95 -5.52 -8.51 10.92
N GLY A 96 -5.57 -8.06 12.18
CA GLY A 96 -6.17 -8.84 13.27
C GLY A 96 -7.61 -9.31 12.99
N VAL A 97 -8.37 -8.53 12.23
CA VAL A 97 -9.75 -8.85 11.83
C VAL A 97 -9.85 -10.03 10.84
N ALA A 98 -8.80 -10.29 10.06
CA ALA A 98 -8.70 -11.37 9.08
C ALA A 98 -8.15 -12.68 9.69
N ASP A 99 -7.43 -12.59 10.82
CA ASP A 99 -6.82 -13.73 11.51
C ASP A 99 -7.51 -14.05 12.85
N ARG A 100 -8.85 -14.20 12.83
CA ARG A 100 -9.66 -14.38 14.06
C ARG A 100 -9.31 -15.63 14.87
N HIS A 101 -8.76 -16.65 14.20
CA HIS A 101 -8.38 -17.92 14.83
C HIS A 101 -6.88 -18.02 15.11
N GLY A 102 -6.10 -16.97 14.86
CA GLY A 102 -4.66 -16.95 15.12
C GLY A 102 -3.82 -17.88 14.25
N LYS A 103 -4.36 -18.33 13.10
CA LYS A 103 -3.65 -19.22 12.16
C LYS A 103 -2.38 -18.56 11.63
N TRP A 104 -2.40 -17.24 11.47
CA TRP A 104 -1.29 -16.48 10.94
C TRP A 104 -0.48 -15.76 12.01
N HIS A 105 -0.80 -15.93 13.30
CA HIS A 105 -0.21 -15.16 14.38
C HIS A 105 1.33 -15.22 14.38
N SER A 106 1.91 -16.42 14.39
CA SER A 106 3.38 -16.58 14.34
C SER A 106 3.96 -16.07 13.01
N CYS A 107 3.36 -16.48 11.88
CA CYS A 107 3.82 -16.14 10.53
C CYS A 107 3.88 -14.63 10.25
N LYS A 108 2.87 -13.85 10.68
CA LYS A 108 2.88 -12.39 10.46
C LYS A 108 3.89 -11.66 11.35
N HIS A 109 4.27 -12.26 12.48
CA HIS A 109 5.29 -11.70 13.36
C HIS A 109 6.70 -12.09 12.93
N ASP A 110 6.89 -13.31 12.45
CA ASP A 110 8.13 -13.84 11.92
C ASP A 110 7.82 -14.72 10.71
N ILE A 111 8.28 -14.28 9.54
CA ILE A 111 8.03 -14.97 8.26
C ILE A 111 8.74 -16.33 8.21
N GLY A 112 9.81 -16.51 8.99
CA GLY A 112 10.45 -17.81 9.18
C GLY A 112 9.54 -18.85 9.85
N GLN A 113 8.45 -18.42 10.49
CA GLN A 113 7.45 -19.29 11.13
C GLN A 113 6.23 -19.59 10.23
N CYS A 114 6.22 -19.10 8.99
CA CYS A 114 5.15 -19.40 8.05
C CYS A 114 5.25 -20.84 7.55
N SER A 115 4.10 -21.52 7.45
CA SER A 115 4.02 -22.79 6.72
C SER A 115 4.29 -22.58 5.22
N ALA A 116 4.59 -23.64 4.48
CA ALA A 116 4.76 -23.58 3.03
C ALA A 116 3.51 -22.99 2.33
N GLU A 117 2.31 -23.34 2.79
CA GLU A 117 1.04 -22.81 2.29
C GLU A 117 0.90 -21.31 2.57
N GLN A 118 1.27 -20.87 3.77
CA GLN A 118 1.25 -19.45 4.13
C GLN A 118 2.23 -18.65 3.30
N LEU A 119 3.45 -19.15 3.10
CA LEU A 119 4.46 -18.51 2.24
C LEU A 119 3.99 -18.44 0.80
N GLN A 120 3.36 -19.49 0.27
CA GLN A 120 2.83 -19.49 -1.09
C GLN A 120 1.76 -18.41 -1.29
N ILE A 121 0.91 -18.19 -0.29
CA ILE A 121 -0.05 -17.09 -0.29
C ILE A 121 0.69 -15.74 -0.25
N LEU A 122 1.67 -15.56 0.65
CA LEU A 122 2.45 -14.32 0.74
C LEU A 122 3.20 -13.99 -0.56
N GLN A 123 3.67 -15.01 -1.29
CA GLN A 123 4.36 -14.88 -2.58
C GLN A 123 3.44 -14.52 -3.74
N GLY A 124 2.13 -14.75 -3.59
CA GLY A 124 1.12 -14.45 -4.61
C GLY A 124 0.78 -12.96 -4.72
N TRP A 125 1.34 -12.12 -3.84
CA TRP A 125 1.20 -10.67 -3.85
C TRP A 125 2.51 -10.00 -4.26
#